data_AF-A0AA38QBD1-F1
#
_entry.id   AF-A0AA38QBD1-F1
#
_cell.length_a   1.000
_cell.length_b   1.000
_cell.length_c   1.000
_cell.angle_alpha   90.00
_cell.angle_beta   90.00
_cell.angle_gamma   90.00
#
_symmetry.space_group_name_H-M   'P 1'
#
loop_
_entity.id
_entity.type
_entity.pdbx_description
1 polymer ?
#
loop_
_entity_poly.entity_id
_entity_poly.type
_entity_poly.pdbx_seq_one_letter_code
_entity_poly.pdbx_strand_id
1 'polypeptide(L)'
;MFTTIRSAAFTRAAARTFSTSASRADVAKLTLVGRLGRDPEVKQTKNDNEYVTYVVATSTFNPGPADANGERPPPRTSWHRVLSFQESSNRYLQTLKKGALVYVEAGYELREPEPDADPTTPAGQRQIFLRHETIRVLSHPKSTEQEET
;
A
#
# COMPACT_ATOMS: atom_id res chain seq x y z
N MET A 1 -22.21 68.43 -38.60
CA MET A 1 -23.14 67.29 -38.53
C MET A 1 -22.55 66.19 -39.41
N PHE A 2 -22.16 64.98 -39.01
CA PHE A 2 -22.35 64.14 -37.83
C PHE A 2 -21.06 63.32 -37.61
N THR A 3 -20.68 63.07 -36.36
CA THR A 3 -19.58 62.19 -35.94
C THR A 3 -20.07 60.75 -35.86
N THR A 4 -19.49 59.82 -36.64
CA THR A 4 -19.71 58.38 -36.46
C THR A 4 -18.64 57.78 -35.57
N ILE A 5 -18.99 57.51 -34.30
CA ILE A 5 -18.19 56.72 -33.38
C ILE A 5 -18.40 55.23 -33.73
N ARG A 6 -17.38 54.57 -34.29
CA ARG A 6 -17.37 53.11 -34.43
C ARG A 6 -17.13 52.50 -33.04
N SER A 7 -18.14 51.84 -32.49
CA SER A 7 -18.00 51.02 -31.29
C SER A 7 -17.16 49.79 -31.61
N ALA A 8 -15.99 49.68 -30.99
CA ALA A 8 -15.22 48.44 -30.98
C ALA A 8 -15.86 47.48 -29.97
N ALA A 9 -16.48 46.41 -30.46
CA ALA A 9 -16.94 45.32 -29.61
C ALA A 9 -15.71 44.55 -29.09
N PHE A 10 -15.36 44.77 -27.83
CA PHE A 10 -14.43 43.89 -27.11
C PHE A 10 -15.08 42.52 -26.97
N THR A 11 -14.66 41.55 -27.79
CA THR A 11 -14.90 40.14 -27.50
C THR A 11 -14.12 39.80 -26.24
N ARG A 12 -14.82 39.76 -25.09
CA ARG A 12 -14.29 39.16 -23.87
C ARG A 12 -13.95 37.71 -24.19
N ALA A 13 -12.66 37.43 -24.38
CA ALA A 13 -12.17 36.06 -24.38
C ALA A 13 -12.61 35.44 -23.06
N ALA A 14 -13.45 34.40 -23.13
CA ALA A 14 -13.84 33.63 -21.96
C ALA A 14 -12.57 33.01 -21.38
N ALA A 15 -12.03 33.62 -20.33
CA ALA A 15 -10.98 33.02 -19.53
C ALA A 15 -11.53 31.68 -19.04
N ARG A 16 -10.92 30.58 -19.48
CA ARG A 16 -11.22 29.26 -18.94
C ARG A 16 -10.88 29.31 -17.45
N THR A 17 -11.92 29.39 -16.62
CA THR A 17 -11.85 29.27 -15.18
C THR A 17 -11.13 27.96 -14.84
N PHE A 18 -10.03 28.05 -14.11
CA PHE A 18 -9.41 26.88 -13.46
C PHE A 18 -10.50 26.13 -12.69
N SER A 19 -10.67 24.84 -13.00
CA SER A 19 -11.66 23.99 -12.35
C SER A 19 -11.33 23.87 -10.86
N THR A 20 -12.26 24.28 -10.00
CA THR A 20 -12.15 24.16 -8.53
C THR A 20 -12.64 22.82 -8.00
N SER A 21 -13.05 21.88 -8.86
CA SER A 21 -13.26 20.50 -8.42
C SER A 21 -11.89 19.87 -8.24
N ALA A 22 -11.49 19.61 -6.99
CA ALA A 22 -10.33 18.77 -6.68
C ALA A 22 -10.29 17.61 -7.68
N SER A 23 -9.16 17.45 -8.39
CA SER A 23 -8.98 16.32 -9.31
C SER A 23 -9.46 15.08 -8.56
N ARG A 24 -10.51 14.43 -9.08
CA ARG A 24 -11.02 13.19 -8.50
C ARG A 24 -9.96 12.12 -8.78
N ALA A 25 -8.91 12.12 -7.98
CA ALA A 25 -7.86 11.14 -8.05
C ALA A 25 -8.48 9.85 -7.52
N ASP A 26 -8.51 8.81 -8.35
CA ASP A 26 -8.92 7.48 -7.91
C ASP A 26 -7.95 7.00 -6.82
N VAL A 27 -8.50 6.46 -5.73
CA VAL A 27 -7.70 6.01 -4.57
C VAL A 27 -7.94 4.53 -4.35
N ALA A 28 -6.87 3.75 -4.42
CA ALA A 28 -6.83 2.35 -4.00
C ALA A 28 -5.89 2.23 -2.78
N LYS A 29 -6.46 1.96 -1.61
CA LYS A 29 -5.73 1.86 -0.35
C LYS A 29 -6.07 0.57 0.39
N LEU A 30 -5.03 -0.10 0.89
CA LEU A 30 -5.12 -1.26 1.76
C LEU A 30 -4.74 -0.87 3.19
N THR A 31 -5.58 -1.23 4.15
CA THR A 31 -5.31 -1.05 5.57
C THR A 31 -5.12 -2.40 6.23
N LEU A 32 -3.99 -2.59 6.92
CA LEU A 32 -3.62 -3.84 7.56
C LEU A 32 -3.42 -3.62 9.05
N VAL A 33 -4.00 -4.50 9.86
CA VAL A 33 -3.66 -4.65 11.27
C VAL A 33 -3.17 -6.07 11.48
N GLY A 34 -1.89 -6.21 11.80
CA GLY A 34 -1.26 -7.53 11.81
C GLY A 34 0.12 -7.50 12.45
N ARG A 35 0.76 -8.67 12.50
CA ARG A 35 2.11 -8.78 13.09
C ARG A 35 3.18 -8.82 12.01
N LEU A 36 4.33 -8.23 12.30
CA LEU A 36 5.50 -8.40 11.44
C LEU A 36 5.96 -9.86 11.45
N GLY A 37 5.98 -10.48 10.27
CA GLY A 37 6.41 -11.87 10.11
C GLY A 37 7.90 -12.09 10.34
N ARG A 38 8.68 -11.06 10.03
CA ARG A 38 10.13 -11.01 10.14
C ARG A 38 10.57 -9.56 10.29
N ASP A 39 11.83 -9.38 10.68
CA ASP A 39 12.47 -8.07 10.73
C ASP A 39 12.45 -7.43 9.31
N PRO A 40 12.20 -6.12 9.18
CA PRO A 40 12.26 -5.44 7.89
C PRO A 40 13.64 -5.54 7.26
N GLU A 41 13.68 -5.88 5.97
CA GLU A 41 14.92 -6.11 5.21
C GLU A 41 15.19 -4.92 4.29
N VAL A 42 16.40 -4.37 4.34
CA VAL A 42 16.89 -3.39 3.35
C VAL A 42 17.38 -4.14 2.11
N LYS A 43 16.95 -3.67 0.94
CA LYS A 43 17.34 -4.20 -0.36
C LYS A 43 17.69 -3.04 -1.29
N GLN A 44 18.47 -3.35 -2.32
CA GLN A 44 18.83 -2.38 -3.35
C GLN A 44 18.23 -2.81 -4.69
N THR A 45 17.77 -1.84 -5.48
CA THR A 45 17.33 -2.08 -6.85
C THR A 45 18.53 -2.10 -7.80
N LYS A 46 18.31 -2.50 -9.06
CA LYS A 46 19.36 -2.51 -10.10
C LYS A 46 19.96 -1.12 -10.38
N ASN A 47 19.21 -0.08 -10.07
CA ASN A 47 19.61 1.32 -10.19
C ASN A 47 20.22 1.89 -8.89
N ASP A 48 20.68 1.03 -7.98
CA ASP A 48 21.33 1.40 -6.70
C ASP A 48 20.45 2.16 -5.69
N ASN A 49 19.14 2.29 -5.94
CA ASN A 49 18.21 2.87 -4.97
C ASN A 49 17.85 1.85 -3.87
N GLU A 50 17.98 2.26 -2.61
CA GLU A 50 17.61 1.44 -1.46
C GLU A 50 16.09 1.44 -1.23
N TYR A 51 15.56 0.30 -0.84
CA TYR A 51 14.17 0.12 -0.43
C TYR A 51 14.07 -0.87 0.72
N VAL A 52 13.07 -0.71 1.57
CA VAL A 52 12.80 -1.64 2.67
C VAL A 52 11.60 -2.50 2.31
N THR A 53 11.72 -3.80 2.54
CA THR A 53 10.60 -4.75 2.44
C THR A 53 10.29 -5.36 3.78
N TYR A 54 9.00 -5.44 4.11
CA TYR A 54 8.51 -6.11 5.30
C TYR A 54 7.24 -6.90 4.98
N VAL A 55 6.94 -7.87 5.85
CA VAL A 55 5.79 -8.77 5.68
C VAL A 55 4.89 -8.65 6.89
N VAL A 56 3.61 -8.36 6.65
CA VAL A 56 2.58 -8.28 7.68
C VAL A 56 1.68 -9.52 7.58
N ALA A 57 1.57 -10.26 8.68
CA ALA A 57 0.65 -11.37 8.82
C ALA A 57 -0.71 -10.88 9.33
N THR A 58 -1.78 -11.19 8.59
CA THR A 58 -3.17 -10.99 9.04
C THR A 58 -3.88 -12.33 9.09
N SER A 59 -4.48 -12.66 10.24
CA SER A 59 -5.31 -13.86 10.41
C SER A 59 -6.78 -13.54 10.19
N THR A 60 -7.49 -14.39 9.45
CA THR A 60 -8.94 -14.26 9.28
C THR A 60 -9.64 -14.61 10.60
N PHE A 61 -10.42 -13.67 11.16
CA PHE A 61 -11.12 -13.84 12.44
C PHE A 61 -12.20 -14.92 12.40
N ASN A 62 -12.83 -15.15 11.25
CA ASN A 62 -13.86 -16.17 11.08
C ASN A 62 -13.42 -17.20 10.01
N PRO A 63 -12.94 -18.38 10.40
CA PRO A 63 -12.40 -19.38 9.47
C PRO A 63 -13.45 -20.06 8.57
N GLY A 64 -14.73 -19.73 8.73
CA GLY A 64 -15.85 -20.30 7.97
C GLY A 64 -16.66 -21.30 8.79
N PRO A 65 -17.71 -21.89 8.19
CA PRO A 65 -18.55 -22.88 8.85
C PRO A 65 -17.75 -24.15 9.19
N ALA A 66 -18.21 -24.87 10.21
CA ALA A 66 -17.64 -26.17 10.57
C ALA A 66 -17.81 -27.16 9.42
N ASP A 67 -16.87 -28.10 9.32
CA ASP A 67 -16.96 -29.20 8.37
C ASP A 67 -18.08 -30.19 8.76
N ALA A 68 -18.28 -31.21 7.93
CA ALA A 68 -19.28 -32.26 8.19
C ALA A 68 -19.01 -33.06 9.48
N ASN A 69 -17.79 -32.98 10.02
CA ASN A 69 -17.37 -33.65 11.26
C ASN A 69 -17.51 -32.73 12.49
N GLY A 70 -17.93 -31.48 12.31
CA GLY A 70 -18.09 -30.49 13.38
C GLY A 70 -16.81 -29.73 13.74
N GLU A 71 -15.70 -29.96 13.04
CA GLU A 71 -14.44 -29.24 13.26
C GLU A 71 -14.44 -27.91 12.50
N ARG A 72 -14.02 -26.84 13.18
CA ARG A 72 -13.83 -25.55 12.51
C ARG A 72 -12.50 -25.55 11.77
N PRO A 73 -12.45 -25.05 10.53
CA PRO A 73 -11.19 -24.89 9.82
C PRO A 73 -10.20 -24.03 10.63
N PRO A 74 -8.89 -24.30 10.54
CA PRO A 74 -7.89 -23.45 11.18
C PRO A 74 -7.92 -22.03 10.57
N PRO A 75 -7.58 -20.99 11.36
CA PRO A 75 -7.55 -19.62 10.87
C PRO A 75 -6.54 -19.48 9.72
N ARG A 76 -7.02 -19.04 8.55
CA ARG A 76 -6.16 -18.74 7.41
C ARG A 76 -5.40 -17.45 7.65
N THR A 77 -4.08 -17.52 7.53
CA THR A 77 -3.17 -16.38 7.64
C THR A 77 -2.73 -15.93 6.24
N SER A 78 -2.96 -14.66 5.95
CA SER A 78 -2.47 -14.01 4.73
C SER A 78 -1.20 -13.22 5.04
N TRP A 79 -0.21 -13.32 4.16
CA TRP A 79 1.07 -12.65 4.29
C TRP A 79 1.17 -11.55 3.25
N HIS A 80 1.14 -10.30 3.71
CA HIS A 80 1.17 -9.13 2.85
C HIS A 80 2.59 -8.59 2.77
N ARG A 81 3.19 -8.61 1.58
CA ARG A 81 4.52 -8.03 1.36
C ARG A 81 4.39 -6.56 0.98
N VAL A 82 4.95 -5.67 1.79
CA VAL A 82 4.92 -4.23 1.57
C VAL A 82 6.31 -3.72 1.24
N LEU A 83 6.38 -2.75 0.33
CA LEU A 83 7.61 -2.11 -0.13
C LEU A 83 7.61 -0.62 0.23
N SER A 84 8.72 -0.13 0.76
CA SER A 84 8.96 1.28 1.08
C SER A 84 10.20 1.78 0.33
N PHE A 85 10.03 2.87 -0.42
CA PHE A 85 11.12 3.55 -1.14
C PHE A 85 11.52 4.88 -0.48
N GLN A 86 10.77 5.34 0.53
CA GLN A 86 11.03 6.61 1.19
C GLN A 86 12.11 6.43 2.25
N GLU A 87 13.22 7.16 2.14
CA GLU A 87 14.37 7.05 3.03
C GLU A 87 14.02 7.28 4.51
N SER A 88 13.19 8.30 4.79
CA SER A 88 12.71 8.60 6.15
C SER A 88 11.94 7.43 6.76
N SER A 89 11.04 6.85 5.97
CA SER A 89 10.25 5.69 6.38
C SER A 89 11.12 4.45 6.53
N ASN A 90 12.13 4.29 5.66
CA ASN A 90 13.07 3.18 5.72
C ASN A 90 13.86 3.17 7.03
N ARG A 91 14.36 4.34 7.47
CA ARG A 91 15.06 4.46 8.77
C ARG A 91 14.17 4.04 9.94
N TYR A 92 12.91 4.47 9.94
CA TYR A 92 11.95 4.06 10.97
C TYR A 92 11.62 2.56 10.91
N LEU A 93 11.37 2.02 9.72
CA LEU A 93 11.06 0.60 9.52
C LEU A 93 12.19 -0.31 10.03
N GLN A 94 13.46 0.08 9.84
CA GLN A 94 14.60 -0.69 10.34
C GLN A 94 14.65 -0.81 11.87
N THR A 95 13.98 0.09 12.61
CA THR A 95 13.88 -0.01 14.08
C THR A 95 12.90 -1.09 14.54
N LEU A 96 12.01 -1.55 13.64
CA LEU A 96 10.97 -2.51 13.98
C LEU A 96 11.52 -3.94 14.05
N LYS A 97 10.89 -4.75 14.90
CA LYS A 97 11.26 -6.15 15.13
C LYS A 97 10.10 -7.09 14.82
N LYS A 98 10.44 -8.31 14.44
CA LYS A 98 9.50 -9.43 14.25
C LYS A 98 8.54 -9.53 15.42
N GLY A 99 7.28 -9.81 15.12
CA GLY A 99 6.23 -10.02 16.11
C GLY A 99 5.58 -8.74 16.63
N ALA A 100 6.11 -7.56 16.29
CA ALA A 100 5.46 -6.28 16.56
C ALA A 100 4.07 -6.23 15.90
N LEU A 101 3.06 -5.81 16.64
CA LEU A 101 1.72 -5.55 16.14
C LEU A 101 1.72 -4.16 15.50
N VAL A 102 1.35 -4.09 14.23
CA VAL A 102 1.42 -2.87 13.42
C VAL A 102 0.10 -2.60 12.73
N TYR A 103 -0.22 -1.31 12.62
CA TYR A 103 -1.20 -0.75 11.71
C TYR A 103 -0.46 -0.20 10.50
N VAL A 104 -0.84 -0.61 9.29
CA VAL A 104 -0.18 -0.22 8.04
C VAL A 104 -1.23 0.28 7.05
N GLU A 105 -0.98 1.44 6.47
CA GLU A 105 -1.65 1.91 5.27
C GLU A 105 -0.69 1.76 4.09
N ALA A 106 -1.20 1.17 3.01
CA ALA A 106 -0.45 0.96 1.78
C ALA A 106 -1.31 1.26 0.56
N GLY A 107 -0.69 1.88 -0.45
CA GLY A 107 -1.28 1.96 -1.78
C GLY A 107 -1.38 0.56 -2.37
N TYR A 108 -2.53 0.23 -2.95
CA TYR A 108 -2.80 -1.07 -3.57
C TYR A 108 -2.73 -0.94 -5.10
N GLU A 109 -1.86 -1.72 -5.72
CA GLU A 109 -1.73 -1.81 -7.17
C GLU A 109 -1.75 -3.28 -7.58
N LEU A 110 -2.64 -3.64 -8.50
CA LEU A 110 -2.68 -4.95 -9.12
C LEU A 110 -2.14 -4.83 -10.54
N ARG A 111 -1.09 -5.59 -10.84
CA ARG A 111 -0.58 -5.73 -12.21
C ARG A 111 -1.11 -7.03 -12.80
N GLU A 112 -1.82 -6.88 -13.92
CA GLU A 112 -2.26 -8.01 -14.70
C GLU A 112 -1.09 -8.64 -15.46
N PRO A 113 -1.13 -9.97 -15.68
CA PRO A 113 -0.12 -10.64 -16.46
C PRO A 113 -0.17 -10.17 -17.92
N GLU A 114 0.98 -10.19 -18.58
CA GLU A 114 1.07 -9.94 -20.01
C GLU A 114 0.40 -11.11 -20.76
N PRO A 115 -0.45 -10.85 -21.78
CA PRO A 115 -1.28 -11.88 -22.39
C PRO A 115 -0.50 -13.02 -23.05
N ASP A 116 0.72 -12.74 -23.53
CA ASP A 116 1.58 -13.70 -24.23
C ASP A 116 2.76 -14.20 -23.38
N ALA A 117 2.82 -13.82 -22.11
CA ALA A 117 3.90 -14.25 -21.23
C ALA A 117 3.65 -15.66 -20.67
N ASP A 118 4.72 -16.44 -20.55
CA ASP A 118 4.68 -17.76 -19.92
C ASP A 118 4.20 -17.62 -18.46
N PRO A 119 3.16 -18.39 -18.02
CA PRO A 119 2.60 -18.32 -16.67
C PRO A 119 3.60 -18.65 -15.54
N THR A 120 4.75 -19.25 -15.87
CA THR A 120 5.82 -19.50 -14.90
C THR A 120 6.69 -18.28 -14.65
N THR A 121 6.68 -17.30 -15.57
CA THR A 121 7.44 -16.06 -15.44
C THR A 121 6.71 -15.06 -14.56
N PRO A 122 7.43 -14.12 -13.91
CA PRO A 122 6.80 -13.04 -13.17
C PRO A 122 5.86 -12.20 -14.03
N ALA A 123 6.14 -12.06 -15.33
CA ALA A 123 5.30 -11.34 -16.28
C ALA A 123 3.98 -12.05 -16.60
N GLY A 124 3.95 -13.38 -16.53
CA GLY A 124 2.75 -14.20 -16.73
C GLY A 124 1.90 -14.39 -15.46
N GLN A 125 2.31 -13.84 -14.32
CA GLN A 125 1.60 -13.97 -13.04
C GLN A 125 0.97 -12.63 -12.62
N ARG A 126 -0.22 -12.70 -12.01
CA ARG A 126 -0.83 -11.53 -11.35
C ARG A 126 0.03 -11.10 -10.17
N GLN A 127 0.44 -9.83 -10.15
CA GLN A 127 1.30 -9.30 -9.10
C GLN A 127 0.57 -8.24 -8.30
N ILE A 128 0.58 -8.39 -6.98
CA ILE A 128 0.07 -7.38 -6.05
C ILE A 128 1.26 -6.56 -5.55
N PHE A 129 1.22 -5.26 -5.80
CA PHE A 129 2.17 -4.28 -5.31
C PHE A 129 1.54 -3.48 -4.19
N LEU A 130 2.13 -3.61 -2.99
CA LEU A 130 1.74 -2.83 -1.83
C LEU A 130 2.84 -1.80 -1.55
N ARG A 131 2.52 -0.53 -1.76
CA ARG A 131 3.45 0.58 -1.51
C ARG A 131 3.16 1.17 -0.14
N HIS A 132 4.14 1.17 0.73
CA HIS A 132 4.03 1.76 2.06
C HIS A 132 3.63 3.24 1.99
N GLU A 133 2.61 3.62 2.77
CA GLU A 133 2.23 5.02 3.00
C GLU A 133 2.44 5.41 4.46
N THR A 134 1.95 4.62 5.40
CA THR A 134 2.09 4.90 6.83
C THR A 134 2.15 3.61 7.64
N ILE A 135 2.93 3.61 8.72
CA ILE A 135 3.02 2.50 9.66
C ILE A 135 3.01 3.04 11.08
N ARG A 136 2.20 2.42 11.95
CA ARG A 136 2.14 2.72 13.37
C ARG A 136 2.31 1.42 14.15
N VAL A 137 3.19 1.42 15.14
CA VAL A 137 3.34 0.28 16.05
C VAL A 137 2.25 0.38 17.11
N LEU A 138 1.43 -0.66 17.21
CA LEU A 138 0.38 -0.76 18.23
C LEU A 138 0.89 -1.49 19.48
N SER A 139 1.78 -2.47 19.31
CA SER A 139 2.42 -3.19 20.41
C SER A 139 3.78 -3.73 19.98
N HIS A 140 4.75 -3.63 20.88
CA HIS A 140 6.05 -4.26 20.72
C HIS A 140 5.95 -5.77 20.99
N PRO A 141 6.85 -6.60 20.42
CA PRO A 141 6.92 -8.02 20.76
C PRO A 141 7.29 -8.20 22.23
N LYS A 142 6.74 -9.24 22.88
CA LYS A 142 7.17 -9.62 24.23
C LYS A 142 8.60 -10.16 24.14
N SER A 143 9.51 -9.63 24.97
CA SER A 143 10.84 -10.21 25.17
C SER A 143 10.69 -11.54 25.90
N THR A 144 11.32 -12.60 25.39
CA THR A 144 11.26 -13.96 25.96
C THR A 144 11.84 -14.06 27.38
N GLU A 145 12.50 -13.03 27.89
CA GLU A 145 13.18 -12.99 29.19
C GLU A 145 12.26 -12.99 30.43
N GLN A 146 10.93 -13.07 30.28
CA GLN A 146 9.97 -12.99 31.40
C GLN A 146 9.30 -14.32 31.79
N GLU A 147 9.72 -15.45 31.22
CA GLU A 147 9.14 -16.78 31.52
C GLU A 147 10.08 -17.73 32.30
N GLU A 148 11.27 -17.27 32.70
CA GLU A 148 12.26 -18.07 33.46
C GLU A 148 12.37 -17.71 34.96
N THR A 149 11.36 -17.06 35.55
CA THR A 149 11.30 -16.78 37.00
C THR A 149 10.08 -17.39 37.67
#